data_AF-A0A086JRL4-F1
#
_entry.id   AF-A0A086JRL4-F1
#
_cell.length_a   1.000
_cell.length_b   1.000
_cell.length_c   1.000
_cell.angle_alpha   90.00
_cell.angle_beta   90.00
_cell.angle_gamma   90.00
#
_symmetry.space_group_name_H-M   'P 1'
#
loop_
_entity.id
_entity.type
_entity.pdbx_description
1 polymer ?
#
loop_
_entity_poly.entity_id
_entity_poly.type
_entity_poly.pdbx_seq_one_letter_code
_entity_poly.pdbx_strand_id
1 'polypeptide(L)'
;MQRLKKKSTLPRAAHAETGVLGGSKKRQEQYSISYEAYRHFAFFTALYLSVTGKPAAAPDVVSWYFKEKWYCIPSEIPKALTSRVYLRLVNNLIVDNCVAVTGEDDDGIPCLEEGKMFPLWAWKDEVFEFDSKSQHAHRHFHS
;
A
#
# COMPACT_ATOMS: atom_id res chain seq x y z
N MET A 1 14.45 -70.91 -9.04
CA MET A 1 15.82 -71.09 -8.49
C MET A 1 16.80 -70.31 -9.37
N GLN A 2 17.55 -69.38 -8.76
CA GLN A 2 18.74 -68.65 -9.26
C GLN A 2 18.52 -67.56 -10.35
N ARG A 3 19.12 -66.36 -10.32
CA ARG A 3 19.96 -65.63 -9.34
C ARG A 3 20.05 -64.16 -9.82
N LEU A 4 20.03 -63.20 -8.87
CA LEU A 4 20.30 -61.77 -9.08
C LEU A 4 21.66 -61.49 -9.76
N LYS A 5 21.77 -60.39 -10.51
CA LYS A 5 22.81 -59.35 -10.30
C LYS A 5 22.33 -57.95 -10.74
N LYS A 6 22.17 -57.05 -9.76
CA LYS A 6 22.19 -55.58 -9.91
C LYS A 6 23.59 -55.13 -10.34
N LYS A 7 23.69 -54.14 -11.23
CA LYS A 7 24.82 -53.21 -11.26
C LYS A 7 24.30 -51.78 -11.44
N SER A 8 24.71 -50.97 -10.48
CA SER A 8 24.47 -49.55 -10.29
C SER A 8 25.54 -48.76 -11.04
N THR A 9 25.16 -47.77 -11.86
CA THR A 9 26.06 -46.68 -12.22
C THR A 9 25.29 -45.40 -12.62
N LEU A 10 25.35 -44.39 -11.76
CA LEU A 10 25.34 -42.95 -12.06
C LEU A 10 26.51 -42.38 -11.22
N PRO A 11 27.22 -41.30 -11.61
CA PRO A 11 26.65 -40.10 -12.22
C PRO A 11 27.53 -39.44 -13.32
N ARG A 12 26.94 -38.51 -14.10
CA ARG A 12 27.69 -37.37 -14.66
C ARG A 12 26.75 -36.19 -14.92
N ALA A 13 27.10 -35.04 -14.36
CA ALA A 13 26.37 -33.78 -14.43
C ALA A 13 26.81 -32.91 -15.62
N ALA A 14 25.91 -31.98 -15.97
CA ALA A 14 26.02 -30.80 -16.85
C ALA A 14 26.16 -31.09 -18.36
N HIS A 15 25.39 -30.50 -19.29
CA HIS A 15 24.81 -29.15 -19.39
C HIS A 15 23.45 -29.19 -20.12
N ALA A 16 22.45 -28.45 -19.63
CA ALA A 16 21.86 -27.25 -20.24
C ALA A 16 21.09 -27.49 -21.55
N GLU A 17 19.75 -27.54 -21.46
CA GLU A 17 18.84 -27.07 -22.50
C GLU A 17 17.44 -26.79 -21.90
N THR A 18 17.17 -25.50 -21.75
CA THR A 18 15.95 -24.76 -22.13
C THR A 18 14.66 -25.56 -22.32
N GLY A 19 13.64 -25.32 -21.48
CA GLY A 19 12.31 -25.91 -21.72
C GLY A 19 11.22 -25.62 -20.68
N VAL A 20 10.79 -24.36 -20.58
CA VAL A 20 9.40 -23.95 -20.27
C VAL A 20 8.82 -24.42 -18.92
N LEU A 21 9.23 -23.76 -17.83
CA LEU A 21 8.35 -23.53 -16.67
C LEU A 21 7.36 -22.40 -16.98
N GLY A 22 6.49 -22.63 -17.96
CA GLY A 22 5.44 -21.71 -18.38
C GLY A 22 4.12 -22.06 -17.71
N GLY A 23 4.02 -21.88 -16.39
CA GLY A 23 2.83 -22.22 -15.61
C GLY A 23 2.54 -21.19 -14.53
N SER A 24 1.92 -20.07 -14.94
CA SER A 24 1.07 -19.24 -14.07
C SER A 24 1.69 -18.58 -12.83
N LYS A 25 2.84 -17.91 -12.96
CA LYS A 25 3.08 -16.68 -12.18
C LYS A 25 2.38 -15.54 -12.92
N LYS A 26 1.04 -15.45 -12.79
CA LYS A 26 0.34 -14.18 -13.06
C LYS A 26 0.99 -13.16 -12.13
N ARG A 27 1.80 -12.26 -12.69
CA ARG A 27 2.37 -11.12 -11.97
C ARG A 27 1.23 -10.49 -11.18
N GLN A 28 1.30 -10.53 -9.86
CA GLN A 28 0.74 -9.42 -9.09
C GLN A 28 1.59 -8.23 -9.51
N GLU A 29 1.19 -7.55 -10.59
CA GLU A 29 1.75 -6.25 -10.90
C GLU A 29 1.44 -5.39 -9.68
N GLN A 30 2.50 -5.06 -8.95
CA GLN A 30 2.42 -4.30 -7.73
C GLN A 30 2.26 -2.85 -8.15
N TYR A 31 1.02 -2.48 -8.45
CA TYR A 31 0.68 -1.11 -8.81
C TYR A 31 0.89 -0.23 -7.57
N SER A 32 1.91 0.61 -7.63
CA SER A 32 2.22 1.64 -6.64
C SER A 32 1.77 3.00 -7.17
N ILE A 33 1.30 3.87 -6.28
CA ILE A 33 1.09 5.28 -6.58
C ILE A 33 2.26 6.11 -6.02
N SER A 34 2.45 7.33 -6.51
CA SER A 34 3.43 8.24 -5.91
C SER A 34 3.05 8.56 -4.47
N TYR A 35 4.05 8.86 -3.64
CA TYR A 35 3.81 9.24 -2.25
C TYR A 35 2.93 10.49 -2.14
N GLU A 36 3.11 11.46 -3.03
CA GLU A 36 2.25 12.65 -3.08
C GLU A 36 0.79 12.32 -3.40
N ALA A 37 0.52 11.43 -4.35
CA ALA A 37 -0.84 10.98 -4.64
C ALA A 37 -1.46 10.23 -3.44
N TYR A 38 -0.65 9.47 -2.70
CA TYR A 38 -1.09 8.81 -1.48
C TYR A 38 -1.42 9.83 -0.38
N ARG A 39 -0.54 10.80 -0.13
CA ARG A 39 -0.80 11.87 0.85
C ARG A 39 -2.05 12.69 0.51
N HIS A 40 -2.28 12.97 -0.77
CA HIS A 40 -3.48 13.65 -1.22
C HIS A 40 -4.74 12.82 -0.92
N PHE A 41 -4.72 11.52 -1.23
CA PHE A 41 -5.83 10.62 -0.90
C PHE A 41 -6.08 10.54 0.62
N ALA A 42 -5.01 10.41 1.41
CA ALA A 42 -5.06 10.37 2.86
C ALA A 42 -5.67 11.65 3.45
N PHE A 43 -5.22 12.82 2.98
CA PHE A 43 -5.71 14.13 3.40
C PHE A 43 -7.20 14.32 3.16
N PHE A 44 -7.65 14.04 1.94
CA PHE A 44 -9.07 14.23 1.63
C PHE A 44 -9.96 13.18 2.29
N THR A 45 -9.44 11.98 2.57
CA THR A 45 -10.16 10.98 3.37
C THR A 45 -10.36 11.47 4.80
N ALA A 46 -9.30 11.95 5.46
CA ALA A 46 -9.40 12.46 6.83
C ALA A 46 -10.32 13.69 6.89
N LEU A 47 -10.18 14.63 5.96
CA LEU A 47 -11.04 15.81 5.88
C LEU A 47 -12.51 15.43 5.64
N TYR A 48 -12.78 14.47 4.76
CA TYR A 48 -14.12 13.97 4.50
C TYR A 48 -14.76 13.44 5.78
N LEU A 49 -14.08 12.53 6.48
CA LEU A 49 -14.57 11.92 7.72
C LEU A 49 -14.76 12.96 8.85
N SER A 50 -13.87 13.94 8.93
CA SER A 50 -13.95 15.05 9.89
C SER A 50 -15.19 15.92 9.64
N VAL A 51 -15.43 16.30 8.38
CA VAL A 51 -16.56 17.16 8.00
C VAL A 51 -17.91 16.44 8.09
N THR A 52 -17.97 15.15 7.74
CA THR A 52 -19.21 14.37 7.85
C THR A 52 -19.54 14.04 9.30
N GLY A 53 -18.52 13.93 10.17
CA GLY A 53 -18.67 13.59 11.59
C GLY A 53 -19.30 12.22 11.82
N LYS A 54 -19.24 11.34 10.81
CA LYS A 54 -19.89 10.02 10.82
C LYS A 54 -18.96 8.97 10.22
N PRO A 55 -18.97 7.74 10.76
CA PRO A 55 -18.27 6.62 10.13
C PRO A 55 -18.78 6.38 8.69
N ALA A 56 -17.88 5.96 7.82
CA ALA A 56 -18.19 5.62 6.43
C ALA A 56 -17.49 4.32 6.01
N ALA A 57 -18.18 3.48 5.24
CA ALA A 57 -17.58 2.27 4.71
C ALA A 57 -16.43 2.60 3.75
N ALA A 58 -15.37 1.79 3.76
CA ALA A 58 -14.20 2.01 2.90
C ALA A 58 -14.53 2.21 1.39
N PRO A 59 -15.46 1.44 0.77
CA PRO A 59 -15.88 1.66 -0.61
C PRO A 59 -16.57 3.00 -0.86
N ASP A 60 -17.32 3.51 0.12
CA ASP A 60 -18.01 4.79 0.01
C ASP A 60 -17.02 5.94 0.01
N VAL A 61 -16.00 5.88 0.88
CA VAL A 61 -14.89 6.84 0.91
C VAL A 61 -14.14 6.85 -0.43
N VAL A 62 -13.83 5.68 -0.98
CA VAL A 62 -13.14 5.57 -2.28
C VAL A 62 -14.02 6.11 -3.40
N SER A 63 -15.32 5.78 -3.40
CA SER A 63 -16.27 6.25 -4.42
C SER A 63 -16.45 7.77 -4.35
N TRP A 64 -16.55 8.34 -3.15
CA TRP A 64 -16.57 9.78 -2.93
C TRP A 64 -15.30 10.43 -3.47
N TYR A 65 -14.12 9.89 -3.14
CA TYR A 65 -12.85 10.43 -3.61
C TYR A 65 -12.76 10.38 -5.14
N PHE A 66 -13.19 9.29 -5.76
CA PHE A 66 -13.22 9.19 -7.22
C PHE A 66 -14.19 10.17 -7.87
N LYS A 67 -15.30 10.48 -7.21
CA LYS A 67 -16.27 11.47 -7.72
C LYS A 67 -15.72 12.89 -7.61
N GLU A 68 -15.21 13.27 -6.43
CA GLU A 68 -14.85 14.66 -6.11
C GLU A 68 -13.41 15.02 -6.51
N LYS A 69 -12.52 14.03 -6.60
CA LYS A 69 -11.07 14.20 -6.84
C LYS A 69 -10.58 13.40 -8.05
N TRP A 70 -11.46 13.11 -9.01
CA TRP A 70 -11.14 12.34 -10.22
C TRP A 70 -9.89 12.87 -10.96
N TYR A 71 -9.70 14.19 -10.96
CA TYR A 71 -8.61 14.89 -11.64
C TYR A 71 -7.24 14.72 -10.95
N CYS A 72 -7.21 14.19 -9.72
CA CYS A 72 -5.99 13.88 -8.97
C CYS A 72 -5.62 12.38 -9.00
N ILE A 73 -6.39 11.55 -9.70
CA ILE A 73 -6.10 10.12 -9.82
C ILE A 73 -5.00 9.95 -10.88
N PRO A 74 -3.85 9.32 -10.55
CA PRO A 74 -2.76 9.14 -11.49
C PRO A 74 -3.22 8.37 -12.74
N SER A 75 -2.94 8.93 -13.92
CA SER A 75 -3.38 8.40 -15.21
C SER A 75 -2.68 7.10 -15.60
N GLU A 76 -1.56 6.80 -14.95
CA GLU A 76 -0.71 5.64 -15.15
C GLU A 76 -1.36 4.36 -14.58
N ILE A 77 -2.34 4.51 -13.68
CA ILE A 77 -3.09 3.38 -13.13
C ILE A 77 -4.16 2.97 -14.15
N PRO A 78 -4.16 1.71 -14.63
CA PRO A 78 -5.24 1.25 -15.50
C PRO A 78 -6.60 1.41 -14.83
N LYS A 79 -7.58 1.98 -15.53
CA LYS A 79 -8.94 2.24 -15.01
C LYS A 79 -9.58 1.03 -14.34
N ALA A 80 -9.36 -0.16 -14.90
CA ALA A 80 -9.87 -1.43 -14.38
C ALA A 80 -9.30 -1.81 -13.00
N LEU A 81 -8.19 -1.19 -12.59
CA LEU A 81 -7.47 -1.48 -11.35
C LEU A 81 -7.57 -0.36 -10.32
N THR A 82 -7.98 0.85 -10.74
CA THR A 82 -8.02 2.04 -9.87
C THR A 82 -8.78 1.77 -8.57
N SER A 83 -10.01 1.25 -8.63
CA SER A 83 -10.79 0.95 -7.42
C SER A 83 -10.07 -0.03 -6.49
N ARG A 84 -9.46 -1.06 -7.04
CA ARG A 84 -8.71 -2.05 -6.26
C ARG A 84 -7.48 -1.46 -5.59
N VAL A 85 -6.75 -0.58 -6.30
CA VAL A 85 -5.59 0.12 -5.74
C VAL A 85 -6.02 0.99 -4.56
N TYR A 86 -7.05 1.82 -4.73
CA TYR A 86 -7.48 2.74 -3.68
C TYR A 86 -8.12 2.04 -2.47
N LEU A 87 -8.89 0.97 -2.68
CA LEU A 87 -9.36 0.13 -1.57
C LEU A 87 -8.19 -0.48 -0.79
N ARG A 88 -7.09 -0.83 -1.47
CA ARG A 88 -5.88 -1.30 -0.78
C ARG A 88 -5.17 -0.18 -0.02
N LEU A 89 -5.19 1.05 -0.54
CA LEU A 89 -4.62 2.21 0.15
C LEU A 89 -5.37 2.55 1.43
N VAL A 90 -6.66 2.25 1.54
CA VAL A 90 -7.40 2.37 2.81
C VAL A 90 -6.73 1.56 3.92
N ASN A 91 -6.24 0.35 3.64
CA ASN A 91 -5.51 -0.43 4.63
C ASN A 91 -4.23 0.27 5.09
N ASN A 92 -3.55 0.97 4.19
CA ASN A 92 -2.38 1.78 4.56
C ASN A 92 -2.81 2.94 5.47
N LEU A 93 -3.92 3.62 5.18
CA LEU A 93 -4.45 4.68 6.05
C LEU A 93 -4.71 4.18 7.47
N ILE A 94 -5.24 2.97 7.62
CA ILE A 94 -5.49 2.35 8.92
C ILE A 94 -4.16 2.07 9.64
N VAL A 95 -3.22 1.39 8.96
CA VAL A 95 -1.90 1.06 9.54
C VAL A 95 -1.11 2.31 9.92
N ASP A 96 -1.23 3.36 9.11
CA ASP A 96 -0.59 4.66 9.32
C ASP A 96 -1.31 5.52 10.37
N ASN A 97 -2.43 5.06 10.96
CA ASN A 97 -3.29 5.80 11.90
C ASN A 97 -3.84 7.11 11.33
N CYS A 98 -3.99 7.20 10.01
CA CYS A 98 -4.65 8.30 9.32
C CYS A 98 -6.16 8.29 9.54
N VAL A 99 -6.74 7.10 9.73
CA VAL A 99 -8.15 6.85 10.03
C VAL A 99 -8.23 5.83 11.15
N ALA A 100 -9.34 5.82 11.89
CA ALA A 100 -9.64 4.75 12.85
C ALA A 100 -10.74 3.84 12.30
N VAL A 101 -10.83 2.62 12.82
CA VAL A 101 -11.85 1.64 12.45
C VAL A 101 -12.81 1.48 13.63
N THR A 102 -14.09 1.78 13.40
CA THR A 102 -15.14 1.68 14.43
C THR A 102 -15.77 0.30 14.52
N GLY A 103 -15.58 -0.50 13.47
CA GLY A 103 -16.14 -1.84 13.33
C GLY A 103 -16.16 -2.25 11.86
N GLU A 104 -16.92 -3.29 11.57
CA GLU A 104 -17.24 -3.75 10.23
C GLU A 104 -18.75 -3.58 10.01
N ASP A 105 -19.17 -3.32 8.77
CA ASP A 105 -20.58 -3.37 8.40
C ASP A 105 -21.08 -4.83 8.26
N ASP A 106 -22.36 -4.99 7.90
CA ASP A 106 -23.00 -6.31 7.77
C ASP A 106 -22.32 -7.21 6.70
N ASP A 107 -21.54 -6.63 5.79
CA ASP A 107 -20.79 -7.31 4.74
C ASP A 107 -19.31 -7.57 5.11
N GLY A 108 -18.91 -7.25 6.36
CA GLY A 108 -17.54 -7.41 6.84
C GLY A 108 -16.58 -6.33 6.32
N ILE A 109 -17.10 -5.20 5.85
CA ILE A 109 -16.30 -4.10 5.30
C ILE A 109 -15.97 -3.11 6.42
N PRO A 110 -14.70 -2.69 6.57
CA PRO A 110 -14.32 -1.78 7.64
C PRO A 110 -15.02 -0.42 7.50
N CYS A 111 -15.63 0.02 8.60
CA CYS A 111 -16.16 1.37 8.78
C CYS A 111 -15.05 2.28 9.31
N LEU A 112 -14.75 3.33 8.55
CA LEU A 112 -13.70 4.29 8.84
C LEU A 112 -14.27 5.50 9.59
N GLU A 113 -13.55 5.98 10.59
CA GLU A 113 -13.80 7.26 11.25
C GLU A 113 -12.55 8.16 11.25
N GLU A 114 -12.72 9.41 11.66
CA GLU A 114 -11.64 10.38 11.73
C GLU A 114 -10.48 9.90 12.62
N GLY A 115 -9.27 9.86 12.06
CA GLY A 115 -8.05 9.55 12.79
C GLY A 115 -7.45 10.79 13.45
N LYS A 116 -7.16 10.72 14.75
CA LYS A 116 -6.58 11.84 15.52
C LYS A 116 -5.15 12.21 15.12
N MET A 117 -4.41 11.28 14.52
CA MET A 117 -2.98 11.43 14.23
C MET A 117 -2.70 11.89 12.80
N PHE A 118 -3.72 12.03 11.95
CA PHE A 118 -3.53 12.33 10.53
C PHE A 118 -2.70 13.61 10.26
N PRO A 119 -2.96 14.76 10.92
CA PRO A 119 -2.18 15.99 10.68
C PRO A 119 -0.70 15.86 11.03
N LEU A 120 -0.34 14.94 11.93
CA LEU A 120 1.05 14.71 12.32
C LEU A 120 1.74 13.71 11.38
N TRP A 121 0.98 12.77 10.83
CA TRP A 121 1.52 11.75 9.93
C TRP A 121 1.88 12.33 8.55
N ALA A 122 1.02 13.14 7.94
CA ALA A 122 1.19 13.59 6.55
C ALA A 122 2.42 14.50 6.32
N TRP A 123 2.92 15.14 7.38
CA TRP A 123 4.11 16.00 7.37
C TRP A 123 5.26 15.44 8.22
N LYS A 124 5.20 14.16 8.59
CA LYS A 124 6.18 13.53 9.48
C LYS A 124 7.61 13.70 8.96
N ASP A 125 7.81 13.48 7.66
CA ASP A 125 9.13 13.55 7.03
C ASP A 125 9.64 14.99 7.00
N GLU A 126 8.78 15.96 6.62
CA GLU A 126 9.13 17.38 6.62
C GLU A 126 9.46 17.89 8.04
N VAL A 127 8.71 17.44 9.04
CA VAL A 127 8.95 17.78 10.44
C VAL A 127 10.29 17.21 10.92
N PHE A 128 10.61 15.96 10.58
CA PHE A 128 11.92 15.38 10.92
C PHE A 128 13.08 16.04 10.18
N GLU A 129 12.89 16.40 8.91
CA GLU A 129 13.90 17.12 8.14
C GLU A 129 14.17 18.50 8.76
N PHE A 130 13.12 19.21 9.17
CA PHE A 130 13.24 20.49 9.87
C PHE A 130 13.99 20.34 11.20
N ASP A 131 13.66 19.34 12.01
CA ASP A 131 14.32 19.09 13.29
C ASP A 131 15.81 18.76 13.10
N SER A 132 16.14 17.87 12.17
CA SER A 132 17.52 17.52 11.85
C SER A 132 18.34 18.75 11.44
N LYS A 133 17.83 19.57 10.52
CA LYS A 133 18.48 20.82 10.09
C LYS A 133 18.70 21.79 11.26
N SER A 134 17.70 21.93 12.12
CA SER A 134 17.75 22.81 13.29
C SER A 134 18.81 22.36 14.31
N GLN A 135 18.91 21.05 14.55
CA GLN A 135 19.95 20.48 15.42
C GLN A 135 21.37 20.68 14.86
N HIS A 136 21.56 20.53 13.54
CA HIS A 136 22.86 20.74 12.91
C HIS A 136 23.27 22.22 12.97
N ALA A 137 22.35 23.14 12.69
CA ALA A 137 22.60 24.56 12.82
C ALA A 137 23.01 24.93 14.26
N HIS A 138 22.29 24.43 15.26
CA HIS A 138 22.59 24.70 16.68
C HIS A 138 23.97 24.16 17.11
N ARG A 139 24.42 23.03 16.56
CA ARG A 139 25.76 22.48 16.86
C ARG A 139 26.89 23.34 16.29
N HIS A 140 26.71 23.95 15.12
CA HIS A 140 27.70 24.82 14.50
C HIS A 140 27.83 26.20 15.16
N PHE A 141 26.81 26.66 15.89
CA PHE A 141 26.89 27.93 16.64
C PHE A 141 27.62 27.82 17.99
N HIS A 142 27.87 26.60 18.48
CA HIS A 142 28.53 26.34 19.77
C HIS A 142 29.90 25.65 19.65
N SER A 143 30.45 25.58 18.44
CA SER A 143 31.81 25.13 18.13
C SER A 143 32.69 26.31 17.75
#